data_AF-A0A2P5FX17-F1
#
_entry.id   AF-A0A2P5FX17-F1
#
_cell.length_a   1.000
_cell.length_b   1.000
_cell.length_c   1.000
_cell.angle_alpha   90.00
_cell.angle_beta   90.00
_cell.angle_gamma   90.00
#
_symmetry.space_group_name_H-M   'P 1'
#
loop_
_entity.id
_entity.type
_entity.pdbx_description
1 polymer ?
#
loop_
_entity_poly.entity_id
_entity_poly.type
_entity_poly.pdbx_seq_one_letter_code
_entity_poly.pdbx_strand_id
1 'polypeptide(L)'
;MVVESYVVVHNIAKRHNVGTLARSASAFGVSELILVGRRDFNSFGSHGSTSHLRFRHFHSLLDARHFLKERDCDICGVEITDGAMAVNHHPFKKSTAFLLGNEGTGLSAKECEICDFFVYIPQYGGGTASLNVTVAASIVLHHFGVWAGFPERTRDGNKFIVAEKPEKQGKRNYCAETADAIIEERRSRRENASNGFFDESENGNSSSNLLDALFDDVKM
;
A
#
# COMPACT_ATOMS: atom_id res chain seq x y z
N MET A 1 8.64 6.98 -24.52
CA MET A 1 7.82 7.36 -23.36
C MET A 1 8.55 6.88 -22.11
N VAL A 2 8.63 7.70 -21.06
CA VAL A 2 9.30 7.31 -19.81
C VAL A 2 8.33 6.39 -19.06
N VAL A 3 8.78 5.17 -18.76
CA VAL A 3 8.01 4.20 -17.98
C VAL A 3 8.13 4.54 -16.50
N GLU A 4 7.01 4.55 -15.79
CA GLU A 4 6.96 4.85 -14.35
C GLU A 4 6.44 3.66 -13.55
N SER A 5 6.82 3.61 -12.26
CA SER A 5 6.25 2.67 -11.30
C SER A 5 5.52 3.40 -10.17
N TYR A 6 4.42 2.80 -9.74
CA TYR A 6 3.61 3.24 -8.62
C TYR A 6 3.42 2.09 -7.65
N VAL A 7 3.14 2.40 -6.39
CA VAL A 7 2.78 1.38 -5.39
C VAL A 7 1.44 1.76 -4.79
N VAL A 8 0.46 0.88 -4.90
CA VAL A 8 -0.87 1.06 -4.34
C VAL A 8 -0.97 0.24 -3.06
N VAL A 9 -1.45 0.88 -2.00
CA VAL A 9 -1.69 0.20 -0.73
C VAL A 9 -3.05 0.57 -0.17
N HIS A 10 -3.84 -0.44 0.13
CA HIS A 10 -5.22 -0.29 0.58
C HIS A 10 -5.35 -0.83 2.00
N ASN A 11 -5.80 0.03 2.92
CA ASN A 11 -6.06 -0.30 4.34
C ASN A 11 -4.96 -1.16 4.99
N ILE A 12 -3.70 -0.71 4.97
CA ILE A 12 -2.56 -1.45 5.53
C ILE A 12 -2.83 -1.83 6.99
N ALA A 13 -2.85 -3.14 7.26
CA ALA A 13 -3.10 -3.67 8.60
C ALA A 13 -2.02 -3.27 9.63
N LYS A 14 -0.75 -3.13 9.20
CA LYS A 14 0.41 -2.88 10.08
C LYS A 14 1.15 -1.60 9.72
N ARG A 15 1.12 -0.63 10.64
CA ARG A 15 1.73 0.72 10.48
C ARG A 15 3.22 0.70 10.08
N HIS A 16 4.01 -0.27 10.57
CA HIS A 16 5.44 -0.34 10.27
C HIS A 16 5.75 -0.70 8.81
N ASN A 17 4.82 -1.36 8.09
CA ASN A 17 5.03 -1.77 6.71
C ASN A 17 5.14 -0.56 5.76
N VAL A 18 4.47 0.56 6.08
CA VAL A 18 4.54 1.79 5.26
C VAL A 18 5.95 2.36 5.21
N GLY A 19 6.65 2.42 6.34
CA GLY A 19 7.99 3.00 6.42
C GLY A 19 9.02 2.18 5.62
N THR A 20 8.99 0.86 5.78
CA THR A 20 9.84 -0.07 5.03
C THR A 20 9.51 -0.04 3.55
N LEU A 21 8.22 -0.05 3.19
CA LEU A 21 7.78 0.03 1.81
C LEU A 21 8.22 1.34 1.15
N ALA A 22 8.09 2.48 1.84
CA ALA A 22 8.57 3.76 1.34
C ALA A 22 10.09 3.74 1.10
N ARG A 23 10.87 3.09 1.96
CA ARG A 23 12.30 2.96 1.74
C ARG A 23 12.60 2.15 0.47
N SER A 24 11.97 0.99 0.29
CA SER A 24 12.15 0.17 -0.92
C SER A 24 11.66 0.89 -2.18
N ALA A 25 10.50 1.55 -2.11
CA ALA A 25 9.96 2.35 -3.19
C ALA A 25 10.94 3.45 -3.63
N SER A 26 11.54 4.15 -2.68
CA SER A 26 12.54 5.18 -2.98
C SER A 26 13.81 4.58 -3.61
N ALA A 27 14.25 3.41 -3.13
CA ALA A 27 15.44 2.74 -3.66
C ALA A 27 15.25 2.25 -5.10
N PHE A 28 14.04 1.81 -5.46
CA PHE A 28 13.73 1.28 -6.80
C PHE A 28 13.08 2.30 -7.75
N GLY A 29 13.12 3.59 -7.42
CA GLY A 29 12.68 4.65 -8.33
C GLY A 29 11.15 4.75 -8.51
N VAL A 30 10.37 4.34 -7.50
CA VAL A 30 8.91 4.52 -7.51
C VAL A 30 8.56 6.00 -7.54
N SER A 31 7.63 6.35 -8.43
CA SER A 31 7.23 7.74 -8.69
C SER A 31 6.25 8.28 -7.65
N GLU A 32 5.33 7.44 -7.17
CA GLU A 32 4.32 7.83 -6.18
C GLU A 32 3.78 6.61 -5.42
N LEU A 33 3.58 6.78 -4.11
CA LEU A 33 2.84 5.85 -3.24
C LEU A 33 1.39 6.29 -3.16
N ILE A 34 0.49 5.43 -3.63
CA ILE A 34 -0.95 5.63 -3.64
C ILE A 34 -1.55 4.90 -2.44
N LEU A 35 -2.14 5.65 -1.54
CA LEU A 35 -2.79 5.16 -0.33
C LEU A 35 -4.30 5.20 -0.54
N VAL A 36 -4.97 4.07 -0.35
CA VAL A 36 -6.41 3.95 -0.54
C VAL A 36 -7.08 3.58 0.78
N GLY A 37 -8.22 4.21 1.06
CA GLY A 37 -9.04 3.89 2.23
C GLY A 37 -8.80 4.82 3.42
N ARG A 38 -8.73 4.28 4.65
CA ARG A 38 -8.70 5.11 5.87
C ARG A 38 -7.41 5.94 5.97
N ARG A 39 -7.53 7.21 6.40
CA ARG A 39 -6.44 8.22 6.35
C ARG A 39 -5.46 8.13 7.52
N ASP A 40 -5.54 7.14 8.38
CA ASP A 40 -4.77 7.01 9.61
C ASP A 40 -3.33 6.47 9.39
N PHE A 41 -2.66 6.92 8.33
CA PHE A 41 -1.26 6.63 8.07
C PHE A 41 -0.36 7.66 8.77
N ASN A 42 0.27 7.26 9.88
CA ASN A 42 1.38 8.01 10.47
C ASN A 42 2.70 7.36 10.02
N SER A 43 3.46 8.04 9.15
CA SER A 43 4.74 7.57 8.61
C SER A 43 5.91 7.60 9.62
N PHE A 44 5.80 6.88 10.74
CA PHE A 44 6.93 6.68 11.66
C PHE A 44 7.80 5.51 11.16
N GLY A 45 9.10 5.74 10.95
CA GLY A 45 10.09 4.69 10.65
C GLY A 45 10.88 4.84 9.35
N SER A 46 10.58 5.83 8.50
CA SER A 46 11.19 5.96 7.18
C SER A 46 12.64 6.46 7.14
N HIS A 47 13.27 6.80 8.28
CA HIS A 47 14.65 7.35 8.35
C HIS A 47 14.92 8.47 7.31
N GLY A 48 13.91 9.29 6.98
CA GLY A 48 14.04 10.39 6.02
C GLY A 48 13.77 10.05 4.55
N SER A 49 13.58 8.78 4.17
CA SER A 49 13.25 8.38 2.78
C SER A 49 11.89 8.90 2.28
N THR A 50 10.98 9.25 3.20
CA THR A 50 9.67 9.81 2.86
C THR A 50 9.76 11.20 2.22
N SER A 51 10.87 11.94 2.34
CA SER A 51 11.01 13.24 1.68
C SER A 51 11.20 13.15 0.17
N HIS A 52 11.66 12.00 -0.32
CA HIS A 52 11.95 11.77 -1.75
C HIS A 52 10.83 11.05 -2.48
N LEU A 53 9.73 10.71 -1.79
CA LEU A 53 8.57 10.06 -2.35
C LEU A 53 7.32 10.93 -2.21
N ARG A 54 6.54 10.98 -3.29
CA ARG A 54 5.21 11.57 -3.30
C ARG A 54 4.21 10.57 -2.74
N PHE A 55 3.28 11.05 -1.93
CA PHE A 55 2.15 10.28 -1.43
C PHE A 55 0.86 10.87 -2.00
N ARG A 56 -0.01 10.00 -2.49
CA ARG A 56 -1.37 10.36 -2.90
C ARG A 56 -2.35 9.56 -2.10
N HIS A 57 -3.49 10.16 -1.79
CA HIS A 57 -4.55 9.47 -1.08
C HIS A 57 -5.84 9.50 -1.88
N PHE A 58 -6.49 8.34 -1.96
CA PHE A 58 -7.83 8.18 -2.50
C PHE A 58 -8.74 7.55 -1.46
N HIS A 59 -10.03 7.87 -1.53
CA HIS A 59 -11.01 7.25 -0.66
C HIS A 59 -11.37 5.84 -1.13
N SER A 60 -11.44 5.62 -2.45
CA SER A 60 -11.81 4.35 -3.05
C SER A 60 -10.75 3.80 -4.01
N LEU A 61 -10.77 2.47 -4.18
CA LEU A 61 -9.95 1.77 -5.17
C LEU A 61 -10.31 2.19 -6.61
N LEU A 62 -11.57 2.58 -6.84
CA LEU A 62 -12.05 3.00 -8.14
C LEU A 62 -11.44 4.34 -8.55
N ASP A 63 -11.38 5.31 -7.64
CA ASP A 63 -10.75 6.62 -7.91
C ASP A 63 -9.26 6.45 -8.22
N ALA A 64 -8.57 5.61 -7.43
CA ALA A 64 -7.18 5.26 -7.68
C ALA A 64 -7.00 4.60 -9.06
N ARG A 65 -7.92 3.69 -9.45
CA ARG A 65 -7.90 3.06 -10.77
C ARG A 65 -8.10 4.09 -11.88
N HIS A 66 -9.07 4.99 -11.77
CA HIS A 66 -9.29 6.05 -12.76
C HIS A 66 -8.05 6.91 -12.96
N PHE A 67 -7.46 7.38 -11.86
CA PHE A 67 -6.23 8.17 -11.88
C PHE A 67 -5.06 7.47 -12.62
N LEU A 68 -4.89 6.17 -12.39
CA LEU A 68 -3.85 5.36 -13.02
C LEU A 68 -4.15 5.12 -14.51
N LYS A 69 -5.41 4.88 -14.86
CA LYS A 69 -5.82 4.67 -16.26
C LYS A 69 -5.67 5.90 -17.13
N GLU A 70 -5.94 7.09 -16.59
CA GLU A 70 -5.67 8.36 -17.29
C GLU A 70 -4.19 8.56 -17.64
N ARG A 71 -3.28 7.85 -16.96
CA ARG A 71 -1.83 7.89 -17.18
C ARG A 71 -1.31 6.74 -18.04
N ASP A 72 -2.21 5.99 -18.68
CA ASP A 72 -1.86 4.76 -19.40
C ASP A 72 -1.06 3.77 -18.54
N CYS A 73 -1.41 3.68 -17.24
CA CYS A 73 -0.75 2.80 -16.28
C CYS A 73 -1.57 1.53 -16.06
N ASP A 74 -0.91 0.37 -16.10
CA ASP A 74 -1.53 -0.89 -15.70
C ASP A 74 -1.46 -1.09 -14.19
N ILE A 75 -2.43 -1.81 -13.63
CA ILE A 75 -2.51 -2.16 -12.23
C ILE A 75 -2.18 -3.64 -12.12
N CYS A 76 -1.02 -3.93 -11.55
CA CYS A 76 -0.50 -5.28 -11.36
C CYS A 76 -0.75 -5.72 -9.91
N GLY A 77 -1.58 -6.73 -9.72
CA GLY A 77 -1.75 -7.38 -8.42
C GLY A 77 -0.56 -8.29 -8.12
N VAL A 78 0.07 -8.12 -6.96
CA VAL A 78 1.11 -9.03 -6.46
C VAL A 78 0.44 -10.07 -5.57
N GLU A 79 0.05 -11.19 -6.17
CA GLU A 79 -0.73 -12.24 -5.51
C GLU A 79 -0.50 -13.61 -6.15
N ILE A 80 -0.53 -14.66 -5.32
CA ILE A 80 -0.46 -16.05 -5.75
C ILE A 80 -1.89 -16.49 -6.09
N THR A 81 -2.30 -16.23 -7.33
CA THR A 81 -3.64 -16.56 -7.84
C THR A 81 -3.58 -17.23 -9.20
N ASP A 82 -4.67 -17.86 -9.61
CA ASP A 82 -4.77 -18.52 -10.92
C ASP A 82 -4.57 -17.51 -12.04
N GLY A 83 -3.74 -17.88 -13.02
CA GLY A 83 -3.37 -16.99 -14.13
C GLY A 83 -2.32 -15.94 -13.81
N ALA A 84 -1.81 -15.87 -12.57
CA ALA A 84 -0.68 -15.02 -12.24
C ALA A 84 0.60 -15.49 -12.96
N MET A 85 1.39 -14.53 -13.45
CA MET A 85 2.66 -14.82 -14.14
C MET A 85 3.85 -14.67 -13.19
N ALA A 86 4.88 -15.50 -13.40
CA ALA A 86 6.10 -15.40 -12.64
C ALA A 86 6.82 -14.06 -12.92
N VAL A 87 7.13 -13.29 -11.87
CA VAL A 87 7.67 -11.93 -12.01
C VAL A 87 9.04 -11.90 -12.71
N ASN A 88 9.83 -12.97 -12.60
CA ASN A 88 11.14 -13.11 -13.24
C ASN A 88 11.05 -13.28 -14.77
N HIS A 89 9.86 -13.51 -15.33
CA HIS A 89 9.63 -13.43 -16.78
C HIS A 89 9.33 -12.01 -17.26
N HIS A 90 9.29 -11.03 -16.35
CA HIS A 90 9.06 -9.61 -16.64
C HIS A 90 7.84 -9.35 -17.54
N PRO A 91 6.63 -9.74 -17.12
CA PRO A 91 5.41 -9.66 -17.94
C PRO A 91 4.87 -8.23 -18.14
N PHE A 92 5.70 -7.22 -17.88
CA PHE A 92 5.33 -5.81 -17.93
C PHE A 92 5.34 -5.29 -19.36
N LYS A 93 4.50 -4.29 -19.66
CA LYS A 93 4.37 -3.70 -21.00
C LYS A 93 4.55 -2.19 -21.02
N LYS A 94 4.21 -1.52 -19.91
CA LYS A 94 4.21 -0.06 -19.76
C LYS A 94 4.32 0.33 -18.29
N SER A 95 4.05 1.60 -17.98
CA SER A 95 3.97 2.07 -16.60
C SER A 95 3.05 1.18 -15.77
N THR A 96 3.50 0.80 -14.58
CA THR A 96 2.79 -0.18 -13.75
C THR A 96 2.65 0.29 -12.31
N ALA A 97 1.44 0.18 -11.79
CA ALA A 97 1.12 0.34 -10.39
C ALA A 97 0.98 -1.03 -9.72
N PHE A 98 1.76 -1.26 -8.67
CA PHE A 98 1.77 -2.53 -7.95
C PHE A 98 0.83 -2.47 -6.75
N LEU A 99 -0.25 -3.26 -6.79
CA LEU A 99 -1.18 -3.44 -5.69
C LEU A 99 -0.76 -4.66 -4.88
N LEU A 100 -0.49 -4.44 -3.59
CA LEU A 100 0.04 -5.46 -2.69
C LEU A 100 -1.06 -6.00 -1.78
N GLY A 101 -1.15 -7.32 -1.64
CA GLY A 101 -2.07 -7.98 -0.73
C GLY A 101 -1.72 -7.75 0.75
N ASN A 102 -2.73 -7.84 1.62
CA ASN A 102 -2.50 -7.81 3.06
C ASN A 102 -1.88 -9.14 3.55
N GLU A 103 -1.03 -9.07 4.58
CA GLU A 103 -0.42 -10.27 5.17
C GLU A 103 -1.50 -11.24 5.67
N GLY A 104 -1.40 -12.50 5.28
CA GLY A 104 -2.30 -13.59 5.71
C GLY A 104 -3.58 -13.71 4.87
N THR A 105 -4.19 -12.59 4.46
CA THR A 105 -5.43 -12.61 3.66
C THR A 105 -5.23 -12.45 2.17
N GLY A 106 -4.06 -11.97 1.73
CA GLY A 106 -3.82 -11.62 0.33
C GLY A 106 -4.64 -10.40 -0.11
N LEU A 107 -4.84 -10.30 -1.42
CA LEU A 107 -5.77 -9.35 -2.05
C LEU A 107 -7.24 -9.80 -1.86
N SER A 108 -8.08 -8.87 -1.45
CA SER A 108 -9.53 -9.01 -1.43
C SER A 108 -10.12 -9.03 -2.85
N ALA A 109 -11.34 -9.54 -3.00
CA ALA A 109 -12.03 -9.57 -4.30
C ALA A 109 -12.09 -8.18 -4.98
N LYS A 110 -12.38 -7.12 -4.22
CA LYS A 110 -12.43 -5.74 -4.72
C LYS A 110 -11.07 -5.24 -5.20
N GLU A 111 -9.99 -5.70 -4.58
CA GLU A 111 -8.63 -5.37 -5.02
C GLU A 111 -8.27 -6.12 -6.29
N CYS A 112 -8.64 -7.41 -6.39
CA CYS A 112 -8.46 -8.18 -7.60
C CYS A 112 -9.23 -7.61 -8.79
N GLU A 113 -10.46 -7.14 -8.58
CA GLU A 113 -11.30 -6.54 -9.63
C GLU A 113 -10.69 -5.29 -10.29
N ILE A 114 -9.86 -4.53 -9.57
CA ILE A 114 -9.20 -3.35 -10.13
C ILE A 114 -7.85 -3.67 -10.79
N CYS A 115 -7.32 -4.88 -10.66
CA CYS A 115 -6.09 -5.29 -11.29
C CYS A 115 -6.33 -5.65 -12.77
N ASP A 116 -5.35 -5.35 -13.62
CA ASP A 116 -5.38 -5.73 -15.03
C ASP A 116 -4.69 -7.07 -15.30
N PHE A 117 -3.73 -7.42 -14.44
CA PHE A 117 -3.06 -8.71 -14.43
C PHE A 117 -2.41 -8.97 -13.07
N PHE A 118 -1.95 -10.20 -12.86
CA PHE A 118 -1.33 -10.63 -11.61
C PHE A 118 0.08 -11.17 -11.84
N VAL A 119 0.95 -10.95 -10.87
CA VAL A 119 2.27 -11.58 -10.80
C VAL A 119 2.49 -12.23 -9.45
N TYR A 120 3.28 -13.29 -9.45
CA TYR A 120 3.76 -13.93 -8.24
C TYR A 120 5.28 -14.07 -8.27
N ILE A 121 5.86 -14.28 -7.09
CA ILE A 121 7.29 -14.56 -6.92
C ILE A 121 7.46 -16.07 -6.81
N PRO A 122 8.18 -16.73 -7.73
CA PRO A 122 8.49 -18.15 -7.59
C PRO A 122 9.19 -18.46 -6.27
N GLN A 123 8.69 -19.47 -5.55
CA GLN A 123 9.29 -19.99 -4.33
C GLN A 123 9.83 -21.40 -4.59
N TYR A 124 11.03 -21.68 -4.08
CA TYR A 124 11.74 -22.94 -4.36
C TYR A 124 11.96 -23.80 -3.09
N GLY A 125 11.54 -23.30 -1.93
CA GLY A 125 11.56 -24.03 -0.66
C GLY A 125 10.14 -24.30 -0.16
N GLY A 126 9.99 -25.25 0.77
CA GLY A 126 8.69 -25.64 1.34
C GLY A 126 8.40 -25.05 2.73
N GLY A 127 9.21 -24.12 3.23
CA GLY A 127 9.14 -23.65 4.62
C GLY A 127 8.17 -22.49 4.89
N THR A 128 7.55 -21.92 3.85
CA THR A 128 6.59 -20.82 4.00
C THR A 128 5.55 -20.86 2.87
N ALA A 129 4.34 -20.42 3.18
CA ALA A 129 3.27 -20.28 2.19
C ALA A 129 3.40 -18.97 1.38
N SER A 130 3.95 -17.92 1.98
CA SER A 130 4.07 -16.60 1.35
C SER A 130 5.21 -15.77 1.94
N LEU A 131 5.53 -14.67 1.26
CA LEU A 131 6.52 -13.70 1.71
C LEU A 131 5.85 -12.56 2.48
N ASN A 132 6.63 -11.88 3.32
CA ASN A 132 6.23 -10.59 3.87
C ASN A 132 5.88 -9.61 2.74
N VAL A 133 4.79 -8.85 2.88
CA VAL A 133 4.30 -7.94 1.83
C VAL A 133 5.35 -6.92 1.36
N THR A 134 6.15 -6.38 2.28
CA THR A 134 7.19 -5.40 1.92
C THR A 134 8.39 -6.04 1.21
N VAL A 135 8.68 -7.31 1.52
CA VAL A 135 9.68 -8.12 0.83
C VAL A 135 9.20 -8.44 -0.58
N ALA A 136 7.95 -8.89 -0.72
CA ALA A 136 7.34 -9.16 -2.02
C ALA A 136 7.36 -7.91 -2.91
N ALA A 137 6.95 -6.76 -2.37
CA ALA A 137 7.03 -5.48 -3.06
C ALA A 137 8.45 -5.15 -3.52
N SER A 138 9.44 -5.33 -2.66
CA SER A 138 10.85 -5.03 -2.97
C SER A 138 11.36 -5.88 -4.14
N ILE A 139 11.03 -7.18 -4.16
CA ILE A 139 11.42 -8.10 -5.24
C ILE A 139 10.75 -7.69 -6.56
N VAL A 140 9.44 -7.45 -6.54
CA VAL A 140 8.69 -7.07 -7.74
C VAL A 140 9.18 -5.73 -8.30
N LEU A 141 9.39 -4.74 -7.45
CA LEU A 141 9.91 -3.42 -7.85
C LEU A 141 11.31 -3.52 -8.45
N HIS A 142 12.18 -4.36 -7.88
CA HIS A 142 13.49 -4.61 -8.47
C HIS A 142 13.37 -5.24 -9.87
N HIS A 143 12.55 -6.28 -10.04
CA HIS A 143 12.32 -6.88 -11.37
C HIS A 143 11.72 -5.89 -12.37
N PHE A 144 10.82 -5.02 -11.94
CA PHE A 144 10.29 -3.97 -12.78
C PHE A 144 11.36 -2.96 -13.20
N GLY A 145 12.17 -2.48 -12.26
CA GLY A 145 13.25 -1.52 -12.55
C GLY A 145 14.29 -2.08 -13.52
N VAL A 146 14.63 -3.37 -13.38
CA VAL A 146 15.51 -4.08 -14.33
C VAL A 146 14.88 -4.14 -15.72
N TRP A 147 13.62 -4.55 -15.84
CA TRP A 147 12.91 -4.61 -17.13
C TRP A 147 12.74 -3.24 -17.78
N ALA A 148 12.39 -2.23 -16.99
CA ALA A 148 12.19 -0.86 -17.45
C ALA A 148 13.51 -0.15 -17.81
N GLY A 149 14.66 -0.76 -17.48
CA GLY A 149 15.98 -0.17 -17.74
C GLY A 149 16.25 1.08 -16.91
N PHE A 150 15.78 1.12 -15.66
CA PHE A 150 16.05 2.25 -14.77
C PHE A 150 17.56 2.41 -14.54
N PRO A 151 18.09 3.65 -14.64
CA PRO A 151 19.52 3.87 -14.49
C PRO A 151 19.95 3.62 -13.03
N GLU A 152 21.05 2.89 -12.86
CA GLU A 152 21.69 2.75 -11.55
C GLU A 152 22.14 4.12 -11.03
N ARG A 153 21.90 4.37 -9.74
CA ARG A 153 22.38 5.60 -9.07
C ARG A 153 23.88 5.53 -8.81
N THR A 154 24.55 6.68 -8.80
CA THR A 154 25.98 6.77 -8.47
C THR A 154 26.27 6.24 -7.07
N ARG A 155 27.40 5.54 -6.93
CA ARG A 155 27.93 5.03 -5.66
C ARG A 155 29.08 5.90 -5.15
N ASP A 156 29.17 6.03 -3.83
CA ASP A 156 30.30 6.60 -3.10
C ASP A 156 30.76 5.58 -2.04
N GLY A 157 31.92 4.97 -2.27
CA GLY A 157 32.40 3.82 -1.52
C GLY A 157 31.39 2.66 -1.53
N ASN A 158 30.89 2.30 -0.34
CA ASN A 158 29.98 1.18 -0.12
C ASN A 158 28.49 1.58 -0.11
N LYS A 159 28.12 2.80 -0.51
CA LYS A 159 26.74 3.32 -0.45
C LYS A 159 26.34 4.04 -1.74
N PHE A 160 25.04 4.10 -2.01
CA PHE A 160 24.49 4.97 -3.06
C PHE A 160 24.40 6.42 -2.59
N ILE A 161 24.67 7.36 -3.50
CA ILE A 161 24.55 8.80 -3.24
C ILE A 161 23.07 9.18 -3.14
N VAL A 162 22.67 9.66 -1.96
CA VAL A 162 21.32 10.16 -1.69
C VAL A 162 21.15 11.52 -2.35
N ALA A 163 20.11 11.68 -3.18
CA ALA A 163 19.80 12.96 -3.80
C ALA A 163 19.46 14.03 -2.74
N GLU A 164 19.69 15.30 -3.06
CA GLU A 164 19.21 16.39 -2.24
C GLU A 164 17.69 16.30 -2.05
N LYS A 165 17.21 16.76 -0.90
CA LYS A 165 15.78 16.77 -0.64
C LYS A 165 15.12 17.77 -1.59
N PRO A 166 14.03 17.41 -2.28
CA PRO A 166 13.28 18.38 -3.06
C PRO A 166 12.81 19.53 -2.15
N GLU A 167 12.86 20.77 -2.65
CA GLU A 167 12.34 21.93 -1.93
C GLU A 167 10.87 21.71 -1.57
N LYS A 168 10.47 22.12 -0.35
CA LYS A 168 9.19 21.74 0.29
C LYS A 168 7.98 21.92 -0.65
N GLN A 169 7.47 20.81 -1.17
CA GLN A 169 6.15 20.75 -1.80
C GLN A 169 5.06 20.71 -0.73
N GLY A 170 4.59 21.88 -0.27
CA GLY A 170 3.38 22.01 0.54
C GLY A 170 3.39 21.36 1.94
N LYS A 171 2.34 21.63 2.74
CA LYS A 171 2.17 21.02 4.06
C LYS A 171 1.78 19.54 3.88
N ARG A 172 2.77 18.66 4.11
CA ARG A 172 2.75 17.19 3.96
C ARG A 172 2.77 16.77 2.48
N ASN A 173 3.63 15.81 2.12
CA ASN A 173 3.77 15.19 0.79
C ASN A 173 2.50 14.44 0.31
N TYR A 174 1.32 14.79 0.83
CA TYR A 174 0.02 14.29 0.43
C TYR A 174 -0.54 15.21 -0.65
N CYS A 175 -0.57 14.73 -1.89
CA CYS A 175 -1.51 15.27 -2.87
C CYS A 175 -2.90 14.78 -2.47
N ALA A 176 -3.66 15.61 -1.75
CA ALA A 176 -5.11 15.48 -1.71
C ALA A 176 -5.67 15.92 -3.08
N GLU A 177 -6.75 15.28 -3.54
CA GLU A 177 -7.52 15.76 -4.69
C GLU A 177 -8.04 17.18 -4.47
N THR A 178 -8.57 17.77 -5.55
CA THR A 178 -9.03 19.16 -5.71
C THR A 178 -9.86 19.68 -4.53
N ALA A 179 -9.92 21.02 -4.38
CA ALA A 179 -10.65 21.69 -3.29
C ALA A 179 -12.10 21.18 -3.11
N ASP A 180 -12.75 20.78 -4.19
CA ASP A 180 -14.11 20.23 -4.20
C ASP A 180 -14.20 18.85 -3.51
N ALA A 181 -13.21 17.99 -3.69
CA ALA A 181 -13.14 16.70 -3.00
C ALA A 181 -12.93 16.86 -1.48
N ILE A 182 -12.23 17.92 -1.06
CA ILE A 182 -12.07 18.29 0.36
C ILE A 182 -13.38 18.83 0.95
N ILE A 183 -14.17 19.55 0.15
CA ILE A 183 -15.50 20.03 0.56
C ILE A 183 -16.46 18.85 0.72
N GLU A 184 -16.43 17.88 -0.20
CA GLU A 184 -17.21 16.65 -0.11
C GLU A 184 -16.77 15.79 1.09
N GLU A 185 -15.45 15.72 1.41
CA GLU A 185 -14.92 15.09 2.65
C GLU A 185 -15.55 15.70 3.91
N ARG A 186 -15.74 17.03 3.95
CA ARG A 186 -16.37 17.71 5.09
C ARG A 186 -17.88 17.46 5.16
N ARG A 187 -18.55 17.32 4.00
CA ARG A 187 -19.99 17.01 3.92
C ARG A 187 -20.24 15.58 4.41
N SER A 188 -19.52 14.60 3.88
CA SER A 188 -19.66 13.19 4.28
C SER A 188 -19.31 12.94 5.76
N ARG A 189 -18.32 13.66 6.33
CA ARG A 189 -18.05 13.61 7.78
C ARG A 189 -19.20 14.12 8.63
N ARG A 190 -19.90 15.17 8.19
CA ARG A 190 -21.07 15.70 8.90
C ARG A 190 -22.24 14.73 8.82
N GLU A 191 -22.46 14.11 7.67
CA GLU A 191 -23.54 13.14 7.45
C GLU A 191 -23.32 11.84 8.24
N ASN A 192 -22.09 11.32 8.27
CA ASN A 192 -21.77 10.14 9.07
C ASN A 192 -21.77 10.42 10.58
N ALA A 193 -21.44 11.66 11.00
CA ALA A 193 -21.56 12.06 12.40
C ALA A 193 -23.03 12.28 12.81
N SER A 194 -23.90 12.70 11.89
CA SER A 194 -25.34 12.84 12.14
C SER A 194 -26.08 11.50 12.15
N ASN A 195 -25.63 10.50 11.38
CA ASN A 195 -26.24 9.17 11.33
C ASN A 195 -25.79 8.22 12.46
N GLY A 196 -24.87 8.64 13.33
CA GLY A 196 -24.29 7.83 14.41
C GLY A 196 -24.94 7.98 15.79
N PHE A 197 -26.10 8.64 15.89
CA PHE A 197 -26.81 8.86 17.16
C PHE A 197 -28.29 8.60 16.95
N PHE A 198 -28.72 7.34 17.07
CA PHE A 198 -30.03 6.89 17.57
C PHE A 198 -30.10 5.36 17.39
N ASP A 199 -29.69 4.60 18.42
CA ASP A 199 -30.37 3.35 18.75
C ASP A 199 -30.13 2.99 20.23
N GLU A 200 -30.93 3.60 21.11
CA GLU A 200 -31.16 3.09 22.46
C GLU A 200 -32.69 2.97 22.64
N SER A 201 -33.25 1.78 22.41
CA SER A 201 -34.40 1.28 23.20
C SER A 201 -34.51 -0.25 23.13
N GLU A 202 -34.25 -0.87 24.28
CA GLU A 202 -34.93 -2.05 24.87
C GLU A 202 -34.92 -3.42 24.15
N ASN A 203 -34.13 -4.36 24.70
CA ASN A 203 -34.73 -5.40 25.57
C ASN A 203 -33.69 -6.27 26.31
N GLY A 204 -33.84 -6.33 27.65
CA GLY A 204 -33.89 -7.61 28.37
C GLY A 204 -32.59 -8.36 28.72
N ASN A 205 -31.99 -7.98 29.85
CA ASN A 205 -31.69 -8.87 30.98
C ASN A 205 -30.97 -10.22 30.71
N SER A 206 -29.65 -10.29 30.94
CA SER A 206 -29.05 -11.36 31.75
C SER A 206 -27.59 -11.03 32.08
N SER A 207 -27.32 -10.98 33.37
CA SER A 207 -26.03 -10.78 34.00
C SER A 207 -25.13 -12.02 33.92
N SER A 208 -23.82 -11.75 34.04
CA SER A 208 -22.81 -12.53 34.76
C SER A 208 -21.91 -13.51 33.97
N ASN A 209 -20.62 -13.25 34.15
CA ASN A 209 -19.52 -14.21 34.28
C ASN A 209 -18.94 -14.84 33.00
N LEU A 210 -17.90 -14.21 32.44
CA LEU A 210 -16.90 -14.91 31.62
C LEU A 210 -15.47 -14.34 31.75
N LEU A 211 -15.16 -13.64 32.85
CA LEU A 211 -13.84 -13.04 33.11
C LEU A 211 -13.10 -13.60 34.35
N ASP A 212 -13.68 -14.57 35.07
CA ASP A 212 -13.06 -15.21 36.24
C ASP A 212 -12.37 -16.56 35.95
N ALA A 213 -12.19 -16.95 34.68
CA ALA A 213 -11.74 -18.31 34.33
C ALA A 213 -10.37 -18.39 33.61
N LEU A 214 -9.58 -17.32 33.56
CA LEU A 214 -8.36 -17.29 32.72
C LEU A 214 -7.05 -16.87 33.42
N PHE A 215 -7.05 -16.70 34.75
CA PHE A 215 -5.83 -16.45 35.52
C PHE A 215 -5.81 -17.24 36.83
N ASP A 216 -5.52 -18.53 36.74
CA ASP A 216 -4.86 -19.31 37.80
C ASP A 216 -4.35 -20.61 37.18
N ASP A 217 -3.07 -20.64 36.78
CA ASP A 217 -2.22 -21.84 36.75
C ASP A 217 -0.83 -21.53 36.17
N VAL A 218 0.04 -20.87 36.96
CA VAL A 218 1.50 -21.10 36.92
C VAL A 218 2.05 -20.86 38.34
N LYS A 219 2.12 -21.92 39.14
CA LYS A 219 3.12 -22.10 40.23
C LYS A 219 3.15 -23.56 40.70
N MET A 220 3.98 -24.37 40.05
CA MET A 220 4.92 -25.30 40.69
C MET A 220 5.95 -25.77 39.67
#